data_AF-A0A1Q3D9S3-F1
#
_entry.id   AF-A0A1Q3D9S3-F1
#
_cell.length_a   1.000
_cell.length_b   1.000
_cell.length_c   1.000
_cell.angle_alpha   90.00
_cell.angle_beta   90.00
_cell.angle_gamma   90.00
#
_symmetry.space_group_name_H-M   'P 1'
#
loop_
_entity.id
_entity.type
_entity.pdbx_description
1 polymer ?
#
loop_
_entity_poly.entity_id
_entity_poly.type
_entity_poly.pdbx_seq_one_letter_code
_entity_poly.pdbx_strand_id
1 'polypeptide(L)'
;RLSHNILPTRANLVRRGVQVSNQCLSCNSGMDEVSRIFLSCDWVLRDWRMSGLKVEAGGYHVNNFKDWLDVVRKRKSKVAFALFLLLLWRACFNRNIHIYENK
;
A
#
# COMPACT_ATOMS: atom_id res chain seq x y z
N ARG A 1 -10.27 14.52 3.10
CA ARG A 1 -10.78 14.29 1.72
C ARG A 1 -9.71 13.71 0.78
N LEU A 2 -8.44 14.14 0.83
CA LEU A 2 -7.40 13.74 -0.15
C LEU A 2 -7.04 12.23 -0.19
N SER A 3 -7.09 11.50 0.92
CA SER A 3 -6.61 10.10 0.99
C SER A 3 -7.70 9.02 0.85
N HIS A 4 -8.97 9.41 0.68
CA HIS A 4 -10.06 8.44 0.61
C HIS A 4 -10.12 7.78 -0.78
N ASN A 5 -9.89 6.47 -0.85
CA ASN A 5 -9.80 5.71 -2.11
C ASN A 5 -8.81 6.31 -3.13
N ILE A 6 -7.73 6.95 -2.65
CA ILE A 6 -6.73 7.58 -3.53
C ILE A 6 -6.01 6.56 -4.42
N LEU A 7 -5.89 5.30 -3.99
CA LEU A 7 -5.48 4.23 -4.90
C LEU A 7 -6.70 3.62 -5.60
N PRO A 8 -6.73 3.63 -6.94
CA PRO A 8 -7.70 2.85 -7.71
C PRO A 8 -7.31 1.38 -7.64
N THR A 9 -7.81 0.68 -6.62
CA THR A 9 -7.56 -0.74 -6.42
C THR A 9 -8.50 -1.61 -7.26
N ARG A 10 -8.08 -2.81 -7.66
CA ARG A 10 -8.94 -3.73 -8.41
C ARG A 10 -10.11 -4.23 -7.56
N ALA A 11 -9.95 -4.33 -6.22
CA ALA A 11 -11.07 -4.61 -5.33
C ALA A 11 -12.17 -3.53 -5.42
N ASN A 12 -11.78 -2.27 -5.56
CA ASN A 12 -12.74 -1.17 -5.75
C ASN A 12 -13.40 -1.21 -7.14
N LEU A 13 -12.69 -1.66 -8.18
CA LEU A 13 -13.26 -1.87 -9.52
C LEU A 13 -14.27 -3.02 -9.54
N VAL A 14 -13.93 -4.15 -8.90
CA VAL A 14 -14.83 -5.31 -8.75
C VAL A 14 -16.09 -4.93 -7.96
N ARG A 15 -15.96 -4.18 -6.86
CA ARG A 15 -17.13 -3.63 -6.13
C ARG A 15 -18.03 -2.74 -6.99
N ARG A 16 -17.51 -2.15 -8.06
CA ARG A 16 -18.25 -1.34 -9.03
C ARG A 16 -18.77 -2.15 -10.23
N GLY A 17 -18.65 -3.47 -10.21
CA GLY A 17 -19.15 -4.37 -11.26
C GLY A 17 -18.20 -4.56 -12.45
N VAL A 18 -16.99 -4.02 -12.39
CA VAL A 18 -15.99 -4.21 -13.46
C VAL A 18 -15.39 -5.62 -13.37
N GLN A 19 -15.43 -6.37 -14.47
CA GLN A 19 -14.89 -7.73 -14.56
C GLN A 19 -13.37 -7.70 -14.73
N VAL A 20 -12.64 -7.73 -13.61
CA VAL A 20 -11.17 -7.81 -13.56
C VAL A 20 -10.72 -8.75 -12.46
N SER A 21 -9.55 -9.38 -12.62
CA SER A 21 -8.96 -10.19 -11.54
C SER A 21 -8.71 -9.32 -10.31
N ASN A 22 -9.20 -9.75 -9.14
CA ASN A 22 -9.01 -9.05 -7.88
C ASN A 22 -7.67 -9.36 -7.20
N GLN A 23 -6.72 -10.01 -7.88
CA GLN A 23 -5.44 -10.37 -7.26
C GLN A 23 -4.51 -9.16 -7.14
N CYS A 24 -3.75 -9.09 -6.04
CA CYS A 24 -2.73 -8.06 -5.84
C CYS A 24 -1.70 -8.10 -6.97
N LEU A 25 -1.50 -6.97 -7.64
CA LEU A 25 -0.63 -6.90 -8.82
C LEU A 25 0.85 -7.08 -8.50
N SER A 26 1.27 -6.81 -7.27
CA SER A 26 2.69 -6.87 -6.89
C SER A 26 3.15 -8.25 -6.42
N CYS A 27 2.26 -9.04 -5.80
CA CYS A 27 2.61 -10.37 -5.27
C CYS A 27 1.77 -11.51 -5.88
N ASN A 28 0.84 -11.17 -6.77
CA ASN A 28 -0.10 -12.11 -7.40
C ASN A 28 -0.89 -12.97 -6.41
N SER A 29 -1.11 -12.44 -5.19
CA SER A 29 -1.72 -13.18 -4.07
C SER A 29 -2.54 -12.28 -3.17
N GLY A 30 -3.73 -12.75 -2.76
CA GLY A 30 -4.69 -11.98 -1.98
C GLY A 30 -5.38 -10.87 -2.78
N MET A 31 -6.32 -10.17 -2.16
CA MET A 31 -7.11 -9.12 -2.83
C MET A 31 -6.26 -7.86 -3.09
N ASP A 32 -6.40 -7.23 -4.25
CA ASP A 32 -5.80 -5.91 -4.53
C ASP A 32 -6.60 -4.84 -3.79
N GLU A 33 -6.24 -4.63 -2.53
CA GLU A 33 -6.83 -3.64 -1.65
C GLU A 33 -5.72 -2.87 -0.90
N VAL A 34 -6.05 -1.68 -0.40
CA VAL A 34 -5.04 -0.76 0.14
C VAL A 34 -4.31 -1.37 1.35
N SER A 35 -5.04 -2.05 2.23
CA SER A 35 -4.48 -2.80 3.36
C SER A 35 -3.52 -3.89 2.88
N ARG A 36 -3.91 -4.69 1.88
CA ARG A 36 -3.03 -5.71 1.29
C ARG A 36 -1.77 -5.09 0.72
N ILE A 37 -1.91 -4.09 -0.15
CA ILE A 37 -0.79 -3.47 -0.87
C ILE A 37 0.27 -2.95 0.12
N PHE A 38 -0.13 -2.25 1.18
CA PHE A 38 0.84 -1.60 2.07
C PHE A 38 1.21 -2.40 3.32
N LEU A 39 0.33 -3.26 3.82
CA LEU A 39 0.46 -3.89 5.13
C LEU A 39 0.72 -5.39 5.09
N SER A 40 0.41 -6.09 3.99
CA SER A 40 0.56 -7.55 3.95
C SER A 40 1.07 -8.13 2.64
N CYS A 41 1.33 -7.30 1.63
CA CYS A 41 1.99 -7.72 0.41
C CYS A 41 3.46 -8.02 0.68
N ASP A 42 3.90 -9.25 0.44
CA ASP A 42 5.27 -9.69 0.72
C ASP A 42 6.33 -8.83 0.02
N TRP A 43 6.02 -8.36 -1.18
CA TRP A 43 6.91 -7.50 -1.94
C TRP A 43 7.16 -6.16 -1.23
N VAL A 44 6.08 -5.52 -0.76
CA VAL A 44 6.14 -4.24 -0.05
C VAL A 44 6.68 -4.41 1.38
N LEU A 45 6.35 -5.52 2.04
CA LEU A 45 6.91 -5.87 3.36
C LEU A 45 8.42 -6.03 3.33
N ARG A 46 9.00 -6.57 2.23
CA ARG A 46 10.45 -6.62 2.06
C ARG A 46 11.06 -5.23 2.03
N ASP A 47 10.49 -4.30 1.26
CA ASP A 47 10.94 -2.91 1.22
C ASP A 47 10.89 -2.26 2.62
N TRP A 48 9.81 -2.47 3.38
CA TRP A 48 9.73 -1.98 4.76
C TRP A 48 10.81 -2.55 5.67
N ARG A 49 11.08 -3.86 5.58
CA ARG A 49 12.12 -4.53 6.39
C ARG A 49 13.51 -4.02 6.04
N MET A 50 13.80 -3.86 4.74
CA MET A 50 15.10 -3.38 4.27
C MET A 50 15.33 -1.89 4.55
N SER A 51 14.27 -1.08 4.68
CA SER A 51 14.39 0.35 4.93
C SER A 51 14.92 0.74 6.31
N GLY A 52 14.96 -0.20 7.26
CA GLY A 52 15.27 0.08 8.67
C GLY A 52 14.21 0.90 9.40
N LEU A 53 13.10 1.28 8.74
CA LEU A 53 12.06 2.13 9.34
C LEU A 53 11.29 1.45 10.47
N LYS A 54 11.39 0.12 10.67
CA LYS A 54 10.62 -0.65 11.66
C LYS A 54 9.15 -0.24 11.64
N VAL A 55 8.51 -0.41 10.49
CA VAL A 55 7.08 -0.18 10.30
C VAL A 55 6.38 -1.51 10.59
N GLU A 56 5.69 -1.60 11.73
CA GLU A 56 4.93 -2.80 12.07
C GLU A 56 3.70 -2.87 11.16
N ALA A 57 3.69 -3.81 10.23
CA ALA A 57 2.61 -3.93 9.26
C ALA A 57 1.41 -4.75 9.81
N GLY A 58 1.59 -5.44 10.95
CA GLY A 58 0.57 -6.32 11.55
C GLY A 58 0.11 -5.96 12.98
N GLY A 59 0.67 -4.93 13.61
CA GLY A 59 0.36 -4.56 14.99
C GLY A 59 -0.67 -3.42 15.14
N TYR A 60 -0.96 -2.71 14.05
CA TYR A 60 -1.90 -1.60 14.10
C TYR A 60 -3.29 -2.11 13.73
N HIS A 61 -4.23 -2.07 14.68
CA HIS A 61 -5.66 -2.11 14.40
C HIS A 61 -6.09 -0.83 13.67
N VAL A 62 -5.56 -0.61 12.47
CA VAL A 62 -5.89 0.54 11.64
C VAL A 62 -6.97 0.13 10.65
N ASN A 63 -8.17 0.65 10.89
CA ASN A 63 -9.36 0.36 10.08
C ASN A 63 -9.22 0.84 8.63
N ASN A 64 -8.30 1.76 8.36
CA ASN A 64 -8.03 2.29 7.04
C ASN A 64 -6.61 2.88 6.93
N PHE A 65 -6.21 3.13 5.69
CA PHE A 65 -4.90 3.68 5.35
C PHE A 65 -4.58 5.03 5.99
N LYS A 66 -5.58 5.91 6.13
CA LYS A 66 -5.38 7.25 6.69
C LYS A 66 -4.95 7.14 8.16
N ASP A 67 -5.60 6.29 8.93
CA ASP A 67 -5.28 6.10 10.34
C ASP A 67 -3.87 5.53 10.50
N TRP A 68 -3.44 4.64 9.60
CA TRP A 68 -2.07 4.15 9.55
C TRP A 68 -1.05 5.26 9.25
N LEU A 69 -1.33 6.08 8.24
CA LEU A 69 -0.48 7.22 7.88
C LEU A 69 -0.32 8.18 9.07
N ASP A 70 -1.41 8.46 9.78
CA ASP A 70 -1.42 9.32 10.96
C ASP A 70 -0.59 8.73 12.11
N VAL A 71 -0.66 7.41 12.32
CA VAL A 71 0.16 6.71 13.33
C VAL A 71 1.64 6.78 13.00
N VAL A 72 2.04 6.48 11.76
CA VAL A 72 3.44 6.54 11.34
C VAL A 72 3.98 7.97 11.47
N ARG A 73 3.21 8.97 11.04
CA ARG A 73 3.57 10.39 11.15
C ARG A 73 3.85 10.81 12.59
N LYS A 74 3.04 10.35 13.55
CA LYS A 74 3.20 10.70 14.98
C LYS A 74 4.40 10.01 15.64
N ARG A 75 4.84 8.86 15.14
CA ARG A 75 5.87 8.01 15.78
C ARG A 75 7.25 8.13 15.16
N LYS A 76 7.37 8.71 13.96
CA LYS A 76 8.64 8.77 13.21
C LYS A 76 9.13 10.21 13.13
N SER A 77 10.45 10.38 13.06
CA SER A 77 11.07 11.68 12.78
C SER A 77 10.66 12.17 11.38
N LYS A 78 10.83 13.47 11.10
CA LYS A 78 10.53 14.03 9.77
C LYS A 78 11.26 13.30 8.64
N VAL A 79 12.54 12.97 8.86
CA VAL A 79 13.37 12.24 7.88
C VAL A 79 12.85 10.82 7.67
N ALA A 80 12.56 10.10 8.75
CA ALA A 80 12.02 8.74 8.66
C ALA A 80 10.62 8.73 8.02
N PHE A 81 9.80 9.74 8.29
CA PHE A 81 8.49 9.89 7.65
C PHE A 81 8.61 10.23 6.16
N ALA A 82 9.59 11.03 5.75
CA ALA A 82 9.87 11.28 4.34
C ALA A 82 10.29 9.99 3.61
N LEU A 83 11.19 9.20 4.20
CA LEU A 83 11.57 7.90 3.63
C LEU A 83 10.36 6.95 3.53
N PHE A 84 9.49 6.94 4.54
CA PHE A 84 8.24 6.19 4.51
C PHE A 84 7.35 6.59 3.33
N LEU A 85 7.13 7.89 3.11
CA LEU A 85 6.33 8.39 1.99
C LEU A 85 6.95 8.02 0.63
N LEU A 86 8.28 8.03 0.53
CA LEU A 86 9.01 7.71 -0.69
C LEU A 86 8.87 6.23 -1.07
N LEU A 87 8.95 5.33 -0.09
CA LEU A 87 8.70 3.90 -0.27
C LEU A 87 7.22 3.62 -0.58
N LEU A 88 6.30 4.35 0.05
CA LEU A 88 4.88 4.27 -0.25
C LEU A 88 4.61 4.65 -1.71
N TRP A 89 5.20 5.76 -2.16
CA TRP A 89 5.11 6.20 -3.55
C TRP A 89 5.70 5.16 -4.51
N ARG A 90 6.85 4.58 -4.18
CA ARG A 90 7.48 3.51 -5.00
C ARG A 90 6.55 2.30 -5.15
N ALA A 91 5.89 1.87 -4.08
CA ALA A 91 4.92 0.77 -4.14
C ALA A 91 3.75 1.10 -5.08
N CYS A 92 3.20 2.32 -4.99
CA CYS A 92 2.15 2.79 -5.92
C CYS A 92 2.65 2.85 -7.37
N PHE A 93 3.86 3.37 -7.58
CA PHE A 93 4.45 3.54 -8.89
C PHE A 93 4.68 2.20 -9.59
N ASN A 94 5.25 1.23 -8.90
CA ASN A 94 5.46 -0.11 -9.45
C ASN A 94 4.13 -0.79 -9.79
N ARG A 95 3.12 -0.65 -8.93
CA ARG A 95 1.77 -1.14 -9.24
C ARG A 95 1.21 -0.50 -10.51
N ASN A 96 1.41 0.81 -10.70
CA ASN A 96 0.95 1.49 -11.90
C ASN A 96 1.70 0.99 -13.15
N ILE A 97 3.01 0.73 -13.07
CA ILE A 97 3.75 0.09 -14.18
C ILE A 97 3.12 -1.24 -14.56
N HIS A 98 2.81 -2.11 -13.59
CA HIS A 98 2.11 -3.38 -13.87
C HIS A 98 0.77 -3.18 -14.59
N ILE A 99 0.03 -2.10 -14.27
CA ILE A 99 -1.26 -1.80 -14.91
C ILE A 99 -1.09 -1.30 -16.35
N TYR A 100 -0.15 -0.38 -16.58
CA TYR A 100 -0.01 0.30 -17.86
C TYR A 100 0.88 -0.44 -18.85
N GLU A 101 1.88 -1.19 -18.37
CA GLU A 101 2.87 -1.84 -19.21
C GLU A 101 2.70 -3.36 -19.30
N ASN A 102 1.81 -3.98 -18.51
CA ASN A 102 1.68 -5.46 -18.39
C ASN A 102 2.99 -6.21 -18.09
N LYS A 103 4.03 -5.49 -17.65
CA LYS A 103 5.28 -6.05 -17.13
C LYS A 103 5.10 -6.50 -15.69
#